data_AF-Q07GQ5-F1
#
_entry.id   AF-Q07GQ5-F1
#
_cell.length_a   1.000
_cell.length_b   1.000
_cell.length_c   1.000
_cell.angle_alpha   90.00
_cell.angle_beta   90.00
_cell.angle_gamma   90.00
#
_symmetry.space_group_name_H-M   'P 1'
#
loop_
_entity.id
_entity.type
_entity.pdbx_description
1 polymer ?
#
loop_
_entity_poly.entity_id
_entity_poly.type
_entity_poly.pdbx_seq_one_letter_code
_entity_poly.pdbx_strand_id
1 'polypeptide(L)'
;MNALAAITCLYPRRRSMRVDMARVDPDANMDRFYCVQLTKSLFGETGVERQWGRWRTHGRRRLDWCGNETQAKTALTNLVKDKLSRGYLIKP
;
A
#
# COMPACT_ATOMS: atom_id res chain seq x y z
N MET A 1 2.60 2.06 39.44
CA MET A 1 1.89 1.59 38.23
C MET A 1 1.16 2.80 37.64
N ASN A 2 1.78 3.54 36.72
CA ASN A 2 1.14 4.72 36.12
C ASN A 2 0.81 4.45 34.66
N ALA A 3 -0.43 4.77 34.29
CA ALA A 3 -1.06 4.61 32.99
C ALA A 3 -0.49 5.55 31.91
N LEU A 4 0.84 5.69 31.87
CA LEU A 4 1.58 6.40 30.82
C LEU A 4 2.30 5.43 29.86
N ALA A 5 2.15 4.12 30.06
CA ALA A 5 2.71 3.08 29.19
C ALA A 5 1.77 2.66 28.04
N ALA A 6 0.59 3.28 27.88
CA ALA A 6 -0.39 2.89 26.87
C ALA A 6 -0.39 3.77 25.60
N ILE A 7 0.38 4.87 25.59
CA ILE A 7 0.39 5.82 24.45
C ILE A 7 1.70 5.72 23.63
N THR A 8 2.70 4.97 24.12
CA THR A 8 4.01 4.82 23.47
C THR A 8 4.17 3.52 22.68
N CYS A 9 3.15 2.65 22.61
CA CYS A 9 3.24 1.36 21.90
C CYS A 9 2.34 1.34 20.65
N LEU A 10 2.93 0.98 19.51
CA LEU A 10 2.32 0.72 18.21
C LEU A 10 2.00 1.96 17.36
N TYR A 11 3.03 2.66 16.89
CA TYR A 11 3.28 2.86 15.45
C TYR A 11 4.63 3.58 15.36
N PRO A 12 5.77 2.85 15.47
CA PRO A 12 7.03 3.45 15.10
C PRO A 12 6.85 3.92 13.65
N ARG A 13 7.05 5.23 13.48
CA ARG A 13 7.08 6.02 12.25
C ARG A 13 7.76 5.23 11.12
N ARG A 14 7.04 4.32 10.47
CA ARG A 14 7.59 3.46 9.42
C ARG A 14 7.84 4.37 8.23
N ARG A 15 9.10 4.48 7.79
CA ARG A 15 9.40 4.69 6.37
C ARG A 15 8.95 3.44 5.60
N SER A 16 7.67 3.10 5.67
CA SER A 16 7.05 2.07 4.84
C SER A 16 6.89 2.71 3.48
N MET A 17 7.65 2.22 2.51
CA MET A 17 7.53 2.61 1.12
C MET A 17 6.09 2.34 0.67
N ARG A 18 5.30 3.41 0.50
CA ARG A 18 3.91 3.39 0.04
C ARG A 18 3.80 4.26 -1.18
N VAL A 19 3.04 3.80 -2.17
CA VAL A 19 2.73 4.53 -3.38
C VAL A 19 1.22 4.51 -3.54
N ASP A 20 0.61 5.68 -3.42
CA ASP A 20 -0.78 5.90 -3.72
C ASP A 20 -0.93 6.33 -5.18
N MET A 21 -1.93 5.79 -5.86
CA MET A 21 -2.23 6.06 -7.25
C MET A 21 -3.73 6.22 -7.43
N ALA A 22 -4.11 7.03 -8.42
CA ALA A 22 -5.50 7.14 -8.84
C ALA A 22 -5.61 7.10 -10.36
N ARG A 23 -6.75 6.59 -10.84
CA ARG A 23 -7.17 6.70 -12.22
C ARG A 23 -8.58 7.29 -12.22
N VAL A 24 -8.70 8.49 -12.77
CA VAL A 24 -9.95 9.25 -12.86
C VAL A 24 -10.22 9.53 -14.34
N ASP A 25 -11.42 9.18 -14.79
CA ASP A 25 -11.93 9.38 -16.14
C ASP A 25 -13.44 9.63 -16.02
N PRO A 26 -13.88 10.90 -16.11
CA PRO A 26 -15.29 11.28 -15.95
C PRO A 26 -16.20 10.69 -17.03
N ASP A 27 -15.73 10.63 -18.27
CA ASP A 27 -16.53 10.17 -19.42
C ASP A 27 -16.85 8.67 -19.31
N ALA A 28 -15.96 7.91 -18.66
CA ALA A 28 -16.16 6.50 -18.36
C ALA A 28 -16.74 6.22 -16.94
N ASN A 29 -17.18 7.24 -16.20
CA ASN A 29 -17.64 7.13 -14.80
C ASN A 29 -16.63 6.38 -13.91
N MET A 30 -15.34 6.64 -14.11
CA MET A 30 -14.24 5.90 -13.52
C MET A 30 -13.50 6.75 -12.51
N ASP A 31 -13.54 6.32 -11.26
CA ASP A 31 -12.87 6.97 -10.14
C ASP A 31 -12.27 5.89 -9.23
N ARG A 32 -11.07 5.42 -9.59
CA ARG A 32 -10.42 4.28 -8.94
C ARG A 32 -9.16 4.73 -8.20
N PHE A 33 -9.00 4.21 -6.99
CA PHE A 33 -7.74 4.30 -6.26
C PHE A 33 -6.99 2.97 -6.31
N TYR A 34 -5.67 3.05 -6.20
CA TYR A 34 -4.78 1.92 -6.00
C TYR A 34 -3.66 2.34 -5.06
N CYS A 35 -3.50 1.63 -3.97
CA CYS A 35 -2.44 1.85 -2.98
C CYS A 35 -1.60 0.58 -2.91
N VAL A 36 -0.28 0.75 -2.88
CA VAL A 36 0.64 -0.36 -2.61
C VAL A 36 1.65 0.07 -1.57
N GLN A 37 1.91 -0.78 -0.58
CA GLN A 37 2.84 -0.49 0.50
C GLN A 37 3.65 -1.72 0.91
N LEU A 38 4.89 -1.51 1.33
CA LEU A 38 5.66 -2.52 2.04
C LEU A 38 5.17 -2.63 3.47
N THR A 39 4.94 -3.87 3.91
CA THR A 39 4.64 -4.20 5.30
C THR A 39 5.63 -5.22 5.83
N LYS A 40 5.84 -5.22 7.15
CA LYS A 40 6.61 -6.24 7.86
C LYS A 40 5.70 -7.00 8.80
N SER A 41 5.79 -8.33 8.79
CA SER A 41 5.11 -9.22 9.73
C SER A 41 5.71 -9.11 11.13
N LEU A 42 5.00 -9.64 12.14
CA LEU A 42 5.51 -9.72 13.51
C LEU A 42 6.75 -10.63 13.62
N PHE A 43 6.94 -11.53 12.66
CA PHE A 43 8.06 -12.47 12.59
C PHE A 43 9.20 -11.99 11.69
N GLY A 44 9.15 -10.72 11.24
CA GLY A 44 10.21 -10.12 10.43
C GLY A 44 10.13 -10.39 8.93
N GLU A 45 9.11 -11.10 8.46
CA GLU A 45 8.87 -11.28 7.02
C GLU A 45 8.47 -9.97 6.38
N THR A 46 8.86 -9.76 5.12
CA THR A 46 8.45 -8.56 4.38
C THR A 46 7.41 -8.94 3.34
N GLY A 47 6.33 -8.19 3.28
CA GLY A 47 5.25 -8.39 2.32
C GLY A 47 4.89 -7.11 1.59
N VAL A 48 4.13 -7.29 0.51
CA VAL A 48 3.51 -6.19 -0.24
C VAL A 48 2.02 -6.23 0.04
N GLU A 49 1.52 -5.16 0.68
CA GLU A 49 0.10 -4.95 0.83
C GLU A 49 -0.40 -4.03 -0.29
N ARG A 50 -1.49 -4.42 -0.93
CA ARG A 50 -2.18 -3.64 -1.95
C ARG A 50 -3.63 -3.42 -1.56
N GLN A 51 -4.11 -2.21 -1.79
CA GLN A 51 -5.51 -1.84 -1.62
C GLN A 51 -6.02 -1.18 -2.90
N TRP A 52 -7.22 -1.51 -3.34
CA TRP A 52 -7.79 -0.92 -4.56
C TRP A 52 -9.30 -0.86 -4.48
N GLY A 53 -9.90 0.07 -5.20
CA GLY A 53 -11.34 0.21 -5.21
C GLY A 53 -11.79 1.48 -5.90
N ARG A 54 -13.07 1.79 -5.75
CA ARG A 54 -13.62 3.09 -6.13
C ARG A 54 -13.39 4.09 -5.01
N TRP A 55 -13.13 5.35 -5.33
CA TRP A 55 -13.00 6.39 -4.30
C TRP A 55 -14.24 6.40 -3.38
N ARG A 56 -14.03 6.65 -2.07
CA ARG A 56 -15.05 6.59 -1.00
C ARG A 56 -15.63 5.20 -0.67
N THR A 57 -15.09 4.13 -1.25
CA THR A 57 -15.41 2.75 -0.81
C THR A 57 -14.25 2.17 0.00
N HIS A 58 -14.53 1.17 0.85
CA HIS A 58 -13.46 0.42 1.53
C HIS A 58 -12.54 -0.33 0.54
N GLY A 59 -13.03 -0.59 -0.67
CA GLY A 59 -12.30 -1.31 -1.70
C GLY A 59 -12.02 -2.77 -1.30
N ARG A 60 -10.95 -3.31 -1.85
CA ARG A 60 -10.39 -4.62 -1.52
C ARG A 60 -8.95 -4.44 -1.09
N ARG A 61 -8.49 -5.35 -0.24
CA ARG A 61 -7.12 -5.42 0.24
C ARG A 61 -6.57 -6.81 -0.01
N ARG A 62 -5.29 -6.89 -0.35
CA ARG A 62 -4.56 -8.15 -0.44
C ARG A 62 -3.13 -7.96 0.03
N LEU A 63 -2.66 -8.93 0.79
CA LEU A 63 -1.29 -9.01 1.27
C LEU A 63 -0.64 -10.21 0.59
N ASP A 64 0.49 -9.96 -0.07
CA ASP A 64 1.30 -10.99 -0.68
C ASP A 64 2.67 -10.98 0.05
N TRP A 65 2.96 -12.04 0.82
CA TRP A 65 4.22 -12.17 1.54
C TRP A 65 5.36 -12.50 0.58
N CYS A 66 6.55 -11.97 0.87
CA CYS A 66 7.77 -12.21 0.10
C CYS A 66 8.85 -12.80 1.00
N GLY A 67 9.74 -13.63 0.45
CA GLY A 67 10.80 -14.27 1.23
C GLY A 67 11.87 -13.30 1.75
N ASN A 68 12.00 -12.11 1.14
CA ASN A 68 12.93 -11.07 1.58
C ASN A 68 12.47 -9.65 1.17
N GLU A 69 13.11 -8.64 1.75
CA GLU A 69 12.80 -7.22 1.50
C GLU A 69 13.07 -6.79 0.06
N THR A 70 14.12 -7.32 -0.58
CA THR A 70 14.46 -7.01 -1.97
C THR A 70 13.39 -7.49 -2.95
N GLN A 71 12.89 -8.72 -2.77
CA GLN A 71 11.79 -9.27 -3.55
C GLN A 71 10.51 -8.46 -3.36
N ALA A 72 10.21 -8.05 -2.13
CA ALA A 72 9.05 -7.21 -1.85
C ALA A 72 9.16 -5.84 -2.54
N LYS A 73 10.34 -5.21 -2.51
CA LYS A 73 10.60 -3.96 -3.24
C LYS A 73 10.40 -4.13 -4.74
N THR A 74 10.98 -5.16 -5.34
CA THR A 74 10.82 -5.48 -6.76
C THR A 74 9.35 -5.72 -7.13
N ALA A 75 8.64 -6.50 -6.32
CA ALA A 75 7.21 -6.77 -6.54
C ALA A 75 6.37 -5.48 -6.46
N LEU A 76 6.65 -4.60 -5.49
CA LEU A 76 6.00 -3.30 -5.40
C LEU A 76 6.30 -2.43 -6.64
N THR A 77 7.56 -2.32 -7.05
CA THR A 77 7.95 -1.54 -8.23
C THR A 77 7.28 -2.07 -9.50
N ASN A 78 7.19 -3.40 -9.67
CA ASN A 78 6.51 -4.01 -10.80
C ASN A 78 5.01 -3.68 -10.79
N LEU A 79 4.34 -3.77 -9.64
CA LEU A 79 2.94 -3.36 -9.50
C LEU A 79 2.72 -1.88 -9.87
N VAL A 80 3.62 -0.99 -9.45
CA VAL A 80 3.54 0.43 -9.81
C VAL A 80 3.69 0.61 -11.32
N LYS A 81 4.72 0.03 -11.94
CA LYS A 81 4.94 0.11 -13.39
C LYS A 81 3.74 -0.43 -14.19
N ASP A 82 3.20 -1.57 -13.79
CA ASP A 82 2.02 -2.19 -14.41
C ASP A 82 0.76 -1.34 -14.28
N LYS A 83 0.65 -0.51 -13.23
CA LYS A 83 -0.51 0.38 -13.05
C LYS A 83 -0.32 1.70 -13.78
N LEU A 84 0.89 2.24 -13.79
CA LEU A 84 1.23 3.41 -14.60
C LEU A 84 0.93 3.16 -16.09
N SER A 85 1.30 1.99 -16.62
CA SER A 85 0.99 1.63 -18.03
C SER A 85 -0.52 1.51 -18.31
N ARG A 86 -1.34 1.34 -17.27
CA ARG A 86 -2.82 1.31 -17.36
C ARG A 86 -3.48 2.67 -17.13
N GLY A 87 -2.71 3.75 -17.10
CA GLY A 87 -3.20 5.12 -16.92
C GLY A 87 -3.50 5.50 -15.47
N TYR A 88 -2.95 4.78 -14.49
CA TYR A 88 -2.91 5.28 -13.12
C TYR A 88 -1.83 6.36 -12.98
N LEU A 89 -2.10 7.36 -12.15
CA LEU A 89 -1.16 8.44 -11.83
C LEU A 89 -0.79 8.35 -10.34
N ILE A 90 0.50 8.49 -10.04
CA ILE A 90 1.00 8.55 -8.66
C ILE A 90 0.47 9.82 -7.99
N LYS A 91 -0.03 9.66 -6.77
CA LYS A 91 -0.43 10.76 -5.89
C LYS A 91 0.75 11.14 -4.99
N PRO A 92 0.95 12.45 -4.74
CA PRO A 92 1.99 12.93 -3.83
C PRO A 92 1.71 12.56 -2.38
#